data_AF-A0A434A2V9-F1
#
_entry.id   AF-A0A434A2V9-F1
#
_cell.length_a   1.000
_cell.length_b   1.000
_cell.length_c   1.000
_cell.angle_alpha   90.00
_cell.angle_beta   90.00
_cell.angle_gamma   90.00
#
_symmetry.space_group_name_H-M   'P 1'
#
loop_
_entity.id
_entity.type
_entity.pdbx_description
1 polymer ?
#
loop_
_entity_poly.entity_id
_entity_poly.type
_entity_poly.pdbx_seq_one_letter_code
_entity_poly.pdbx_strand_id
1 'polypeptide(L)' 'MKNQIIVNKLIDIKKQISELGIEYLETQMPVALSDIGKTLKPFVEIGSSIDQSIKKLSSDAAPGSIPKSNCLQS' A
#
# COMPACT_ATOMS: atom_id res chain seq x y z
N MET A 1 -7.44 7.66 18.08
CA MET A 1 -7.86 8.53 16.95
C MET A 1 -6.73 9.21 16.18
N LYS A 2 -5.47 9.30 16.66
CA LYS A 2 -4.40 10.08 15.99
C LYS A 2 -4.01 9.58 14.58
N ASN A 3 -4.16 8.29 14.29
CA ASN A 3 -3.76 7.72 13.00
C ASN A 3 -4.82 7.83 11.90
N GLN A 4 -6.09 8.17 12.23
CA GLN A 4 -7.18 8.13 11.24
C GLN A 4 -6.96 9.12 10.10
N ILE A 5 -6.48 10.33 10.43
CA ILE A 5 -6.18 11.37 9.42
C ILE A 5 -5.06 10.89 8.49
N ILE A 6 -4.04 10.22 9.02
CA ILE A 6 -2.91 9.71 8.25
C ILE A 6 -3.38 8.55 7.36
N VAL A 7 -4.19 7.63 7.89
CA VAL A 7 -4.78 6.51 7.12
C VAL A 7 -5.62 7.03 5.96
N ASN A 8 -6.47 8.03 6.20
CA ASN A 8 -7.27 8.61 5.13
C ASN A 8 -6.39 9.25 4.04
N LYS A 9 -5.33 9.98 4.41
CA LYS A 9 -4.36 10.52 3.45
C LYS A 9 -3.65 9.42 2.64
N LEU A 10 -3.30 8.31 3.28
CA LEU A 10 -2.69 7.17 2.58
C LEU A 10 -3.65 6.52 1.58
N ILE A 11 -4.94 6.43 1.90
CA ILE A 11 -5.98 5.96 0.98
C ILE A 11 -6.07 6.89 -0.24
N ASP A 12 -6.07 8.20 -0.03
CA ASP A 12 -6.11 9.18 -1.12
C ASP A 12 -4.86 9.08 -2.03
N ILE A 13 -3.67 8.96 -1.43
CA ILE A 13 -2.42 8.76 -2.19
C ILE A 13 -2.49 7.47 -3.01
N LYS A 14 -3.01 6.36 -2.44
CA LYS A 14 -3.18 5.09 -3.17
C LYS A 14 -4.06 5.26 -4.41
N LYS A 15 -5.13 6.05 -4.29
CA LYS A 15 -6.01 6.37 -5.43
C LYS A 15 -5.24 7.13 -6.51
N GLN A 16 -4.49 8.17 -6.14
CA GLN A 16 -3.67 8.97 -7.06
C GLN A 16 -2.61 8.11 -7.78
N ILE A 17 -1.95 7.18 -7.08
CA ILE A 17 -0.99 6.25 -7.70
C ILE A 17 -1.67 5.35 -8.75
N SER A 18 -2.90 4.94 -8.49
CA SER A 18 -3.66 4.11 -9.42
C SER A 18 -4.07 4.90 -10.67
N GLU A 19 -4.50 6.15 -10.49
CA GLU A 19 -4.80 7.08 -11.58
C GLU A 19 -3.56 7.36 -12.46
N LEU A 20 -2.41 7.62 -11.84
CA LEU A 20 -1.13 7.79 -12.55
C LEU A 20 -0.70 6.54 -13.33
N GLY A 21 -0.95 5.36 -12.79
CA GLY A 21 -0.65 4.10 -13.49
C GLY A 21 -1.49 3.93 -14.76
N ILE A 22 -2.77 4.33 -14.71
CA ILE A 22 -3.66 4.31 -15.88
C ILE A 22 -3.22 5.36 -16.90
N GLU A 23 -2.95 6.59 -16.48
CA GLU A 23 -2.46 7.66 -17.35
C GLU A 23 -1.15 7.23 -18.05
N TYR A 24 -0.22 6.64 -17.31
CA TYR A 24 1.01 6.11 -17.90
C TYR A 24 0.74 5.00 -18.92
N LEU A 25 -0.19 4.08 -18.63
CA LEU A 25 -0.58 3.03 -19.57
C LEU A 25 -1.12 3.60 -20.88
N GLU A 26 -1.92 4.66 -20.81
CA GLU A 26 -2.48 5.35 -21.98
C GLU A 26 -1.37 5.97 -22.86
N THR A 27 -0.32 6.52 -22.25
CA THR A 27 0.84 7.06 -23.01
C THR A 27 1.64 5.99 -23.76
N GLN A 28 1.52 4.72 -23.37
CA GLN A 28 2.25 3.60 -23.96
C GLN A 28 1.41 2.84 -24.98
N MET A 29 0.21 3.31 -25.33
CA MET A 29 -0.64 2.64 -26.31
C MET A 29 -0.10 2.81 -27.74
N PRO A 30 -0.12 1.73 -28.56
CA PRO A 30 -0.62 0.41 -28.25
C PRO A 30 0.40 -0.44 -27.45
N VAL A 31 0.00 -0.89 -26.26
CA VAL A 31 0.82 -1.81 -25.44
C VAL A 31 0.31 -3.23 -25.63
N ALA A 32 1.21 -4.19 -25.76
CA ALA A 32 0.83 -5.60 -25.79
C ALA A 32 0.26 -6.01 -24.42
N LEU A 33 -0.82 -6.80 -24.40
CA LEU A 33 -1.41 -7.32 -23.15
C LEU A 33 -0.37 -8.03 -22.26
N SER A 34 0.62 -8.68 -22.87
CA SER A 34 1.74 -9.34 -22.20
C SER A 34 2.65 -8.40 -21.41
N ASP A 35 2.71 -7.12 -21.79
CA ASP A 35 3.58 -6.12 -21.19
C ASP A 35 2.83 -5.20 -20.22
N ILE A 36 1.50 -5.18 -20.20
CA ILE A 36 0.68 -4.42 -19.23
C ILE A 36 1.13 -4.69 -17.80
N GLY A 37 1.33 -5.95 -17.45
CA GLY A 37 1.78 -6.34 -16.11
C GLY A 37 3.15 -5.74 -15.76
N LYS A 38 4.07 -5.62 -16.73
CA LYS A 38 5.38 -4.98 -16.53
C LYS A 38 5.24 -3.47 -16.44
N THR A 39 4.43 -2.87 -17.30
CA THR A 39 4.16 -1.43 -17.36
C THR A 39 3.55 -0.91 -16.06
N LEU A 40 2.62 -1.65 -15.47
CA LEU A 40 1.93 -1.26 -14.23
C LEU A 40 2.65 -1.70 -12.95
N LYS A 41 3.66 -2.58 -13.04
CA LYS A 41 4.37 -3.14 -11.88
C LYS A 41 4.84 -2.09 -10.87
N PRO A 42 5.47 -0.96 -11.27
CA PRO A 42 5.93 0.04 -10.31
C PRO A 42 4.80 0.64 -9.47
N PHE A 43 3.65 0.91 -10.08
CA PHE A 43 2.48 1.50 -9.41
C PHE A 43 1.84 0.50 -8.43
N VAL A 44 1.80 -0.78 -8.81
CA VAL A 44 1.30 -1.87 -7.93
C VAL A 44 2.20 -2.04 -6.70
N GLU A 45 3.53 -1.98 -6.86
CA GLU A 45 4.49 -2.10 -5.75
C GLU A 45 4.38 -0.94 -4.76
N ILE A 46 4.21 0.29 -5.27
CA ILE A 46 3.95 1.47 -4.43
C ILE A 46 2.61 1.31 -3.69
N GLY A 47 1.55 0.90 -4.40
CA GLY A 47 0.23 0.65 -3.79
C GLY A 47 0.27 -0.39 -2.67
N SER A 48 1.02 -1.48 -2.87
CA SER A 48 1.23 -2.53 -1.86
C SER A 48 1.95 -2.00 -0.61
N SER A 49 2.96 -1.15 -0.79
CA SER A 49 3.69 -0.52 0.33
C SER A 49 2.79 0.42 1.15
N ILE A 50 1.89 1.14 0.48
CA ILE A 50 0.88 1.97 1.12
C ILE A 50 -0.12 1.10 1.91
N ASP A 51 -0.59 -0.01 1.35
CA ASP A 51 -1.50 -0.95 2.01
C ASP A 51 -0.88 -1.54 3.29
N GLN A 52 0.40 -1.90 3.27
CA GLN A 52 1.11 -2.36 4.47
C GLN A 52 1.18 -1.27 5.55
N SER A 53 1.38 -0.02 5.15
CA SER A 53 1.42 1.13 6.06
C SER A 53 0.06 1.38 6.69
N ILE A 54 -1.03 1.35 5.90
CA ILE A 54 -2.41 1.45 6.37
C ILE A 54 -2.71 0.33 7.39
N LYS A 55 -2.34 -0.91 7.06
CA LYS A 55 -2.56 -2.05 7.93
C LYS A 55 -1.88 -1.87 9.29
N LYS A 56 -0.60 -1.49 9.32
CA LYS A 56 0.15 -1.23 10.57
C LYS A 56 -0.48 -0.12 11.41
N LEU A 57 -0.75 1.03 10.79
CA LEU A 57 -1.31 2.19 11.49
C LEU A 57 -2.73 1.97 12.01
N SER A 58 -3.50 1.10 11.34
CA SER A 58 -4.84 0.70 11.77
C SER A 58 -4.83 -0.39 12.85
N SER A 59 -3.76 -1.21 12.91
CA SER A 59 -3.62 -2.26 13.93
C SER A 59 -2.95 -1.79 15.22
N ASP A 60 -2.13 -0.73 15.18
CA ASP A 60 -1.68 0.00 16.38
C ASP A 60 -2.84 0.65 17.17
N ALA A 61 -4.05 0.65 16.62
CA ALA A 61 -5.27 1.08 17.31
C ALA A 61 -5.98 -0.04 18.08
N ALA A 62 -5.49 -1.29 18.07
CA ALA A 62 -6.04 -2.38 18.86
C ALA A 62 -5.34 -2.48 20.23
N PRO A 63 -5.95 -2.02 21.34
CA PRO A 63 -5.43 -2.26 22.67
C PRO A 63 -5.65 -3.73 23.01
N GLY A 64 -4.63 -4.59 22.79
CA GLY A 64 -4.75 -6.00 23.19
C GLY A 64 -3.78 -7.00 22.60
N SER A 65 -2.83 -6.61 21.75
CA SER A 65 -1.77 -7.55 21.34
C SER A 65 -0.77 -7.72 22.48
N ILE A 66 -0.99 -8.76 23.28
CA ILE A 66 -0.06 -9.30 24.28
C ILE A 66 1.35 -9.34 23.65
N PRO A 67 2.38 -8.73 24.28
CA PRO A 67 3.73 -8.87 23.78
C PRO A 67 4.06 -10.35 23.77
N LYS A 68 4.50 -10.90 22.63
CA LYS A 68 5.12 -12.22 22.62
C LYS A 68 6.33 -12.13 23.53
N SER A 69 6.20 -12.61 24.77
CA SER A 69 7.29 -12.72 25.73
C SER A 69 8.44 -13.43 25.02
N ASN A 70 9.56 -12.71 24.85
CA ASN A 70 10.83 -13.36 24.59
C ASN A 70 11.05 -14.32 25.75
N CYS A 71 10.90 -15.62 25.47
CA CYS A 71 11.34 -16.68 26.35
C CYS A 71 12.87 -16.61 26.35
N LEU A 72 13.44 -15.82 27.28
CA LEU A 72 14.81 -16.00 27.69
C LEU A 72 14.84 -17.32 28.46
N GLN A 73 15.13 -18.41 27.76
CA GLN A 73 15.54 -19.65 28.40
C GLN A 73 16.93 -19.45 28.99
N SER A 74 17.03 -19.80 30.27
CA SER A 74 18.18 -19.74 31.16
C SER A 74 19.41 -20.50 30.67
#